data_AF-A0A4V3SE41-F1
#
_entry.id   AF-A0A4V3SE41-F1
#
_cell.length_a   1.000
_cell.length_b   1.000
_cell.length_c   1.000
_cell.angle_alpha   90.00
_cell.angle_beta   90.00
_cell.angle_gamma   90.00
#
_symmetry.space_group_name_H-M   'P 1'
#
loop_
_entity.id
_entity.type
_entity.pdbx_description
1 polymer ?
#
loop_
_entity_poly.entity_id
_entity_poly.type
_entity_poly.pdbx_seq_one_letter_code
_entity_poly.pdbx_strand_id
1 'polypeptide(L)'
;MAFDYGEEHGPHTWVLQFPDAGGKQQSPINLITSNMTEDPKLGPLTLLDNGISKQNVIMKAHNFEVATEGTGVLKGGPLKSEYKLVQFHFHWGSGNTWGSEHLVNGVSSPSEVHCVFFNERYGSISDAMKHPDGLTVLGSFLQLGKDGNPVFERLLNNLVGLKAGEKKSVNPVIKLSEFLPRNLSKYYTYPGSLTTPPCSECVTWIILDEPILISQNQ
;
A
#
# COMPACT_ATOMS: atom_id res chain seq x y z
N MET A 1 -1.43 -3.40 23.80
CA MET A 1 -2.47 -4.32 23.31
C MET A 1 -2.10 -4.69 21.88
N ALA A 2 -2.09 -5.97 21.56
CA ALA A 2 -1.58 -6.49 20.29
C ALA A 2 -2.74 -6.99 19.43
N PHE A 3 -2.68 -6.73 18.14
CA PHE A 3 -3.50 -7.38 17.12
C PHE A 3 -2.60 -8.29 16.29
N ASP A 4 -3.15 -9.32 15.69
CA ASP A 4 -2.45 -10.20 14.75
C ASP A 4 -3.41 -10.68 13.65
N TYR A 5 -3.00 -11.72 12.92
CA TYR A 5 -3.80 -12.41 11.90
C TYR A 5 -4.15 -13.86 12.30
N GLY A 6 -4.09 -14.17 13.60
CA GLY A 6 -4.34 -15.50 14.16
C GLY A 6 -5.77 -15.71 14.65
N GLU A 7 -6.00 -16.82 15.37
CA GLU A 7 -7.33 -17.19 15.84
C GLU A 7 -7.83 -16.35 17.02
N GLU A 8 -6.95 -15.86 17.90
CA GLU A 8 -7.36 -15.13 19.11
C GLU A 8 -7.47 -13.61 18.90
N HIS A 9 -6.49 -13.01 18.22
CA HIS A 9 -6.40 -11.54 18.03
C HIS A 9 -6.49 -11.14 16.55
N GLY A 10 -7.10 -11.99 15.74
CA GLY A 10 -7.27 -11.81 14.30
C GLY A 10 -8.33 -10.78 13.89
N PRO A 11 -8.47 -10.52 12.57
CA PRO A 11 -9.38 -9.50 12.03
C PRO A 11 -10.82 -9.57 12.55
N HIS A 12 -11.33 -10.77 12.79
CA HIS A 12 -12.69 -10.99 13.28
C HIS A 12 -12.93 -10.49 14.72
N THR A 13 -11.87 -10.20 15.49
CA THR A 13 -11.97 -9.66 16.86
C THR A 13 -11.53 -8.21 16.98
N TRP A 14 -10.92 -7.60 15.95
CA TRP A 14 -10.36 -6.26 16.02
C TRP A 14 -11.37 -5.20 16.49
N VAL A 15 -12.64 -5.31 16.09
CA VAL A 15 -13.72 -4.39 16.49
C VAL A 15 -13.91 -4.29 18.02
N LEU A 16 -13.54 -5.32 18.78
CA LEU A 16 -13.67 -5.34 20.23
C LEU A 16 -12.73 -4.32 20.91
N GLN A 17 -11.61 -3.98 20.28
CA GLN A 17 -10.61 -3.05 20.81
C GLN A 17 -10.48 -1.78 19.96
N PHE A 18 -10.77 -1.89 18.66
CA PHE A 18 -10.67 -0.83 17.66
C PHE A 18 -12.05 -0.67 17.00
N PRO A 19 -12.96 0.15 17.58
CA PRO A 19 -14.35 0.23 17.12
C PRO A 19 -14.50 0.58 15.63
N ASP A 20 -13.58 1.38 15.09
CA ASP A 20 -13.50 1.75 13.68
C ASP A 20 -13.41 0.51 12.75
N ALA A 21 -12.88 -0.62 13.22
CA ALA A 21 -12.84 -1.87 12.44
C ALA A 21 -14.24 -2.45 12.12
N GLY A 22 -15.28 -2.01 12.84
CA GLY A 22 -16.69 -2.30 12.53
C GLY A 22 -17.35 -1.26 11.62
N GLY A 23 -16.56 -0.39 10.98
CA GLY A 23 -17.01 0.69 10.12
C GLY A 23 -17.76 0.21 8.86
N LYS A 24 -18.31 1.16 8.11
CA LYS A 24 -19.11 0.91 6.89
C LYS A 24 -18.32 1.08 5.59
N GLN A 25 -17.12 1.67 5.66
CA GLN A 25 -16.22 1.94 4.55
C GLN A 25 -14.86 1.28 4.85
N GLN A 26 -14.90 0.02 5.27
CA GLN A 26 -13.70 -0.76 5.55
C GLN A 26 -13.05 -1.26 4.26
N SER A 27 -11.74 -1.41 4.33
CA SER A 27 -10.87 -2.00 3.31
C SER A 27 -10.20 -3.27 3.86
N PRO A 28 -9.76 -4.21 3.00
CA PRO A 28 -9.86 -4.18 1.53
C PRO A 28 -11.25 -4.54 1.00
N ILE A 29 -11.43 -4.43 -0.32
CA ILE A 29 -12.66 -4.84 -1.02
C ILE A 29 -12.36 -5.69 -2.26
N ASN A 30 -13.38 -6.41 -2.74
CA ASN A 30 -13.38 -6.98 -4.09
C ASN A 30 -13.84 -5.93 -5.11
N LEU A 31 -12.95 -5.59 -6.03
CA LEU A 31 -13.18 -4.68 -7.14
C LEU A 31 -13.98 -5.39 -8.24
N ILE A 32 -15.31 -5.23 -8.21
CA ILE A 32 -16.23 -5.77 -9.21
C ILE A 32 -16.30 -4.82 -10.40
N THR A 33 -15.49 -5.10 -11.43
CA THR A 33 -15.31 -4.23 -12.61
C THR A 33 -16.61 -3.93 -13.36
N SER A 34 -17.57 -4.87 -13.38
CA SER A 34 -18.89 -4.67 -14.01
C SER A 34 -19.78 -3.64 -13.31
N ASN A 35 -19.50 -3.34 -12.04
CA ASN A 35 -20.28 -2.38 -11.23
C ASN A 35 -19.59 -1.02 -11.15
N MET A 36 -18.44 -0.85 -11.82
CA MET A 36 -17.68 0.39 -11.78
C MET A 36 -18.23 1.39 -12.77
N THR A 37 -18.13 2.66 -12.39
CA THR A 37 -18.43 3.79 -13.27
C THR A 37 -17.11 4.42 -13.67
N GLU A 38 -16.85 4.50 -14.97
CA GLU A 38 -15.73 5.27 -15.50
C GLU A 38 -16.04 6.77 -15.31
N ASP A 39 -15.15 7.49 -14.62
CA ASP A 39 -15.23 8.93 -14.49
C ASP A 39 -14.16 9.59 -15.39
N PRO A 40 -14.54 10.17 -16.53
CA PRO A 40 -13.60 10.77 -17.47
C PRO A 40 -12.91 12.03 -16.92
N LYS A 41 -13.34 12.55 -15.76
CA LYS A 41 -12.69 13.68 -15.08
C LYS A 41 -11.48 13.24 -14.26
N LEU A 42 -11.36 11.95 -13.96
CA LEU A 42 -10.20 11.40 -13.28
C LEU A 42 -9.01 11.35 -14.24
N GLY A 43 -8.14 12.37 -14.15
CA GLY A 43 -6.91 12.45 -14.93
C GLY A 43 -5.83 11.47 -14.46
N PRO A 44 -4.65 11.49 -15.10
CA PRO A 44 -3.54 10.66 -14.67
C PRO A 44 -3.00 11.08 -13.29
N LEU A 45 -2.42 10.11 -12.58
CA LEU A 45 -1.65 10.39 -11.37
C LEU A 45 -0.25 10.86 -11.75
N THR A 46 0.31 11.71 -10.90
CA THR A 46 1.71 12.17 -10.99
C THR A 46 2.43 11.80 -9.71
N LEU A 47 3.49 11.02 -9.85
CA LEU A 47 4.38 10.61 -8.78
C LEU A 47 5.74 11.32 -8.95
N LEU A 48 6.18 12.02 -7.91
CA LEU A 48 7.45 12.74 -7.85
C LEU A 48 8.25 12.24 -6.65
N ASP A 49 9.18 11.33 -6.84
CA ASP A 49 9.91 10.65 -5.76
C ASP A 49 11.44 10.84 -5.81
N ASN A 50 11.90 11.75 -6.66
CA ASN A 50 13.32 12.13 -6.73
C ASN A 50 13.83 12.82 -5.46
N GLY A 51 12.93 13.36 -4.62
CA GLY A 51 13.29 14.02 -3.37
C GLY A 51 13.36 13.10 -2.16
N ILE A 52 13.17 11.78 -2.32
CA ILE A 52 13.37 10.81 -1.24
C ILE A 52 14.85 10.84 -0.84
N SER A 53 15.13 11.14 0.42
CA SER A 53 16.50 11.35 0.91
C SER A 53 17.01 10.19 1.77
N LYS A 54 16.12 9.44 2.42
CA LYS A 54 16.50 8.34 3.31
C LYS A 54 15.37 7.33 3.43
N GLN A 55 15.75 6.07 3.56
CA GLN A 55 14.82 4.97 3.78
C GLN A 55 15.37 3.98 4.79
N ASN A 56 14.47 3.37 5.57
CA ASN A 56 14.79 2.24 6.42
C ASN A 56 13.76 1.13 6.19
N VAL A 57 14.25 -0.08 5.92
CA VAL A 57 13.43 -1.27 6.11
C VAL A 57 13.26 -1.48 7.60
N ILE A 58 12.03 -1.77 8.02
CA ILE A 58 11.68 -2.15 9.38
C ILE A 58 10.96 -3.49 9.28
N MET A 59 11.53 -4.54 9.85
CA MET A 59 10.91 -5.86 9.88
C MET A 59 9.90 -5.90 11.03
N LYS A 60 8.63 -6.17 10.72
CA LYS A 60 7.56 -6.32 11.70
C LYS A 60 7.27 -7.80 11.96
N ALA A 61 6.29 -8.08 12.81
CA ALA A 61 5.88 -9.44 13.12
C ALA A 61 5.20 -10.16 11.94
N HIS A 62 4.45 -9.41 11.11
CA HIS A 62 3.60 -9.97 10.06
C HIS A 62 3.92 -9.45 8.65
N ASN A 63 4.76 -8.42 8.54
CA ASN A 63 5.23 -7.88 7.27
C ASN A 63 6.57 -7.14 7.46
N PHE A 64 7.02 -6.43 6.43
CA PHE A 64 8.02 -5.39 6.56
C PHE A 64 7.47 -4.10 5.94
N GLU A 65 7.98 -2.96 6.41
CA GLU A 65 7.73 -1.67 5.77
C GLU A 65 9.04 -0.98 5.44
N VAL A 66 9.02 -0.13 4.42
CA VAL A 66 10.12 0.75 4.06
C VAL A 66 9.70 2.18 4.41
N ALA A 67 10.09 2.61 5.61
CA ALA A 67 9.85 3.97 6.08
C ALA A 67 10.69 4.97 5.28
N THR A 68 10.09 6.07 4.87
CA THR A 68 10.69 7.06 3.97
C THR A 68 10.78 8.43 4.62
N GLU A 69 11.91 9.13 4.41
CA GLU A 69 12.10 10.55 4.71
C GLU A 69 12.44 11.30 3.41
N GLY A 70 12.05 12.57 3.33
CA GLY A 70 12.27 13.43 2.16
C GLY A 70 10.99 13.74 1.40
N THR A 71 11.11 14.11 0.13
CA THR A 71 10.00 14.55 -0.72
C THR A 71 9.66 13.47 -1.76
N GLY A 72 8.78 12.55 -1.39
CA GLY A 72 8.00 11.74 -2.32
C GLY A 72 6.56 12.26 -2.35
N VAL A 73 6.04 12.65 -3.51
CA VAL A 73 4.72 13.29 -3.63
C VAL A 73 3.86 12.59 -4.67
N LEU A 74 2.61 12.32 -4.31
CA LEU A 74 1.56 11.86 -5.21
C LEU A 74 0.48 12.95 -5.36
N LYS A 75 0.03 13.17 -6.60
CA LYS A 75 -1.07 14.10 -6.92
C LYS A 75 -1.80 13.69 -8.20
N GLY A 76 -2.89 14.39 -8.52
CA GLY A 76 -3.70 14.11 -9.70
C GLY A 76 -4.75 13.04 -9.45
N GLY A 77 -5.40 12.58 -10.50
CA GLY A 77 -6.53 11.66 -10.40
C GLY A 77 -7.64 12.14 -9.45
N PRO A 78 -8.03 11.35 -8.43
CA PRO A 78 -9.07 11.74 -7.49
C PRO A 78 -8.59 12.72 -6.40
N LEU A 79 -7.28 13.01 -6.35
CA LEU A 79 -6.67 13.75 -5.25
C LEU A 79 -6.83 15.26 -5.43
N LYS A 80 -7.37 15.92 -4.39
CA LYS A 80 -7.57 17.37 -4.34
C LYS A 80 -6.38 18.14 -3.75
N SER A 81 -5.35 17.43 -3.30
CA SER A 81 -4.18 17.98 -2.61
C SER A 81 -2.94 17.18 -3.00
N GLU A 82 -1.77 17.67 -2.63
CA GLU A 82 -0.53 16.88 -2.70
C GLU A 82 -0.42 15.98 -1.47
N TYR A 83 -0.05 14.72 -1.69
CA TYR A 83 0.11 13.72 -0.64
C TYR A 83 1.56 13.30 -0.55
N LYS A 84 2.12 13.30 0.67
CA LYS A 84 3.52 12.99 0.94
C LYS A 84 3.71 11.53 1.34
N LEU A 85 4.67 10.86 0.69
CA LEU A 85 5.02 9.46 0.94
C LEU A 85 5.54 9.30 2.36
N VAL A 86 4.97 8.32 3.07
CA VAL A 86 5.35 7.94 4.43
C VAL A 86 6.16 6.65 4.40
N GLN A 87 5.59 5.62 3.77
CA GLN A 87 6.16 4.29 3.71
C GLN A 87 5.53 3.50 2.57
N PHE A 88 6.16 2.40 2.19
CA PHE A 88 5.48 1.33 1.49
C PHE A 88 5.70 -0.02 2.17
N HIS A 89 4.73 -0.91 2.08
CA HIS A 89 4.77 -2.25 2.65
C HIS A 89 4.06 -3.23 1.73
N PHE A 90 4.22 -4.52 2.01
CA PHE A 90 3.69 -5.59 1.18
C PHE A 90 2.80 -6.51 2.01
N HIS A 91 1.81 -7.06 1.34
CA HIS A 91 1.01 -8.19 1.78
C HIS A 91 1.25 -9.35 0.82
N TRP A 92 1.38 -10.55 1.34
CA TRP A 92 1.61 -11.75 0.56
C TRP A 92 1.04 -12.96 1.29
N GLY A 93 0.76 -14.03 0.54
CA GLY A 93 0.33 -15.29 1.10
C GLY A 93 1.41 -16.36 1.04
N SER A 94 1.03 -17.59 1.36
CA SER A 94 1.92 -18.75 1.35
C SER A 94 2.13 -19.37 -0.03
N GLY A 95 1.50 -18.84 -1.07
CA GLY A 95 1.57 -19.37 -2.43
C GLY A 95 1.31 -18.33 -3.50
N ASN A 96 1.29 -18.79 -4.75
CA ASN A 96 1.35 -17.92 -5.93
C ASN A 96 0.01 -17.38 -6.41
N THR A 97 -1.10 -17.68 -5.72
CA THR A 97 -2.46 -17.40 -6.19
C THR A 97 -3.32 -16.68 -5.17
N TRP A 98 -2.80 -16.43 -3.97
CA TRP A 98 -3.55 -15.79 -2.90
C TRP A 98 -2.59 -15.05 -1.97
N GLY A 99 -2.77 -13.75 -1.81
CA GLY A 99 -1.91 -12.94 -0.93
C GLY A 99 -2.12 -11.44 -1.01
N SER A 100 -2.77 -10.94 -2.07
CA SER A 100 -3.29 -9.57 -2.10
C SER A 100 -4.42 -9.39 -1.11
N GLU A 101 -4.54 -8.19 -0.55
CA GLU A 101 -5.67 -7.82 0.30
C GLU A 101 -6.90 -7.55 -0.57
N HIS A 102 -6.73 -6.77 -1.65
CA HIS A 102 -7.78 -6.53 -2.64
C HIS A 102 -7.95 -7.72 -3.59
N LEU A 103 -9.15 -7.84 -4.15
CA LEU A 103 -9.47 -8.77 -5.22
C LEU A 103 -9.96 -8.00 -6.44
N VAL A 104 -9.80 -8.56 -7.63
CA VAL A 104 -10.44 -8.06 -8.86
C VAL A 104 -11.36 -9.14 -9.40
N ASN A 105 -12.66 -8.87 -9.47
CA ASN A 105 -13.70 -9.84 -9.87
C ASN A 105 -13.58 -11.18 -9.13
N GLY A 106 -13.22 -11.14 -7.84
CA GLY A 106 -13.04 -12.32 -6.98
C GLY A 106 -11.68 -13.02 -7.09
N VAL A 107 -10.75 -12.50 -7.90
CA VAL A 107 -9.42 -13.07 -8.10
C VAL A 107 -8.38 -12.32 -7.24
N SER A 108 -7.59 -13.07 -6.47
CA SER A 108 -6.45 -12.56 -5.69
C SER A 108 -5.17 -12.63 -6.52
N SER A 109 -4.19 -11.80 -6.17
CA SER A 109 -2.81 -11.87 -6.68
C SER A 109 -1.88 -12.43 -5.60
N PRO A 110 -0.71 -13.00 -5.96
CA PRO A 110 0.23 -13.52 -4.97
C PRO A 110 0.67 -12.51 -3.90
N SER A 111 0.76 -11.24 -4.27
CA SER A 111 1.13 -10.17 -3.35
C SER A 111 0.54 -8.83 -3.80
N GLU A 112 0.49 -7.87 -2.87
CA GLU A 112 0.07 -6.50 -3.11
C GLU A 112 0.99 -5.54 -2.35
N VAL A 113 1.47 -4.49 -3.03
CA VAL A 113 2.21 -3.40 -2.40
C VAL A 113 1.28 -2.25 -2.08
N HIS A 114 1.40 -1.70 -0.88
CA HIS A 114 0.69 -0.52 -0.42
C HIS A 114 1.68 0.62 -0.19
N CYS A 115 1.60 1.67 -1.00
CA CYS A 115 2.38 2.89 -0.83
C CYS A 115 1.50 3.92 -0.10
N VAL A 116 1.85 4.26 1.13
CA VAL A 116 1.04 5.09 2.03
C VAL A 116 1.52 6.54 1.97
N PHE A 117 0.59 7.44 1.69
CA PHE A 117 0.82 8.87 1.66
C PHE A 117 -0.14 9.59 2.61
N PHE A 118 0.28 10.71 3.20
CA PHE A 118 -0.61 11.58 3.98
C PHE A 118 -0.82 12.92 3.30
N ASN A 119 -2.01 13.49 3.48
CA ASN A 119 -2.36 14.79 2.96
C ASN A 119 -1.60 15.86 3.73
N GLU A 120 -0.68 16.55 3.06
CA GLU A 120 0.21 17.51 3.72
C GLU A 120 -0.56 18.68 4.37
N ARG A 121 -1.77 18.98 3.89
CA ARG A 121 -2.58 20.09 4.41
C ARG A 121 -2.90 19.99 5.90
N TYR A 122 -2.83 18.79 6.47
CA TYR A 122 -3.09 18.56 7.90
C TYR A 122 -1.83 18.64 8.77
N GLY A 123 -0.65 18.85 8.17
CA GLY A 123 0.62 19.03 8.88
C GLY A 123 1.23 17.76 9.49
N SER A 124 0.40 16.82 9.96
CA SER A 124 0.85 15.55 10.55
C SER A 124 -0.03 14.38 10.11
N ILE A 125 0.54 13.16 10.11
CA ILE A 125 -0.23 11.93 9.85
C ILE A 125 -1.33 11.75 10.89
N SER A 126 -1.03 12.03 12.17
CA SER A 126 -1.99 11.86 13.27
C SER A 126 -3.20 12.78 13.11
N ASP A 127 -3.01 14.00 12.62
CA ASP A 127 -4.13 14.90 12.32
C ASP A 127 -4.82 14.50 11.03
N ALA A 128 -4.07 14.11 10.00
CA ALA A 128 -4.62 13.66 8.73
C ALA A 128 -5.61 12.50 8.93
N MET A 129 -5.25 11.49 9.73
CA MET A 129 -6.10 10.32 10.01
C MET A 129 -7.46 10.64 10.64
N LYS A 130 -7.69 11.86 11.13
CA LYS A 130 -8.99 12.31 11.66
C LYS A 130 -9.97 12.73 10.55
N HIS A 131 -9.53 12.71 9.30
CA HIS A 131 -10.29 13.18 8.15
C HIS A 131 -10.43 12.10 7.07
N PRO A 132 -11.59 12.00 6.38
CA PRO A 132 -11.82 11.02 5.31
C PRO A 132 -10.82 11.03 4.15
N ASP A 133 -10.20 12.18 3.88
CA ASP A 133 -9.16 12.34 2.85
C ASP A 133 -7.76 12.54 3.44
N GLY A 134 -7.58 12.10 4.68
CA GLY A 134 -6.34 12.19 5.43
C GLY A 134 -5.17 11.47 4.78
N LEU A 135 -5.42 10.24 4.34
CA LEU A 135 -4.44 9.38 3.73
C LEU A 135 -4.85 9.05 2.29
N THR A 136 -3.85 8.74 1.48
CA THR A 136 -4.03 8.06 0.20
C THR A 136 -3.14 6.83 0.21
N VAL A 137 -3.68 5.69 -0.20
CA VAL A 137 -2.88 4.49 -0.42
C VAL A 137 -2.92 4.14 -1.89
N LEU A 138 -1.73 4.14 -2.51
CA LEU A 138 -1.53 3.63 -3.86
C LEU A 138 -1.17 2.15 -3.78
N GLY A 139 -2.12 1.31 -4.16
CA GLY A 139 -1.98 -0.14 -4.22
C GLY A 139 -1.57 -0.61 -5.62
N SER A 140 -0.73 -1.63 -5.69
CA SER A 140 -0.45 -2.33 -6.95
C SER A 140 -0.32 -3.83 -6.68
N PHE A 141 -0.93 -4.64 -7.54
CA PHE A 141 -0.78 -6.09 -7.47
C PHE A 141 0.61 -6.50 -7.95
N LEU A 142 1.15 -7.57 -7.37
CA LEU A 142 2.33 -8.26 -7.85
C LEU A 142 1.89 -9.59 -8.46
N GLN A 143 2.32 -9.84 -9.69
CA GLN A 143 2.00 -11.06 -10.44
C GLN A 143 3.27 -11.74 -10.95
N LEU A 144 3.17 -13.04 -11.21
CA LEU A 144 4.28 -13.82 -11.73
C LEU A 144 4.60 -13.42 -13.17
N GLY A 145 5.80 -12.90 -13.37
CA GLY A 145 6.45 -12.68 -14.64
C GLY A 145 7.45 -13.79 -14.99
N LYS A 146 7.98 -13.73 -16.21
CA LYS A 146 9.03 -14.65 -16.67
C LYS A 146 10.40 -14.30 -16.09
N ASP A 147 10.68 -13.01 -15.99
CA ASP A 147 11.98 -12.47 -15.59
C ASP A 147 11.95 -11.93 -14.16
N GLY A 148 13.10 -11.95 -13.50
CA GLY A 148 13.29 -11.29 -12.22
C GLY A 148 13.19 -9.77 -12.36
N ASN A 149 12.62 -9.11 -11.36
CA ASN A 149 12.59 -7.66 -11.26
C ASN A 149 13.80 -7.15 -10.46
N PRO A 150 14.79 -6.46 -11.07
CA PRO A 150 16.03 -6.07 -10.38
C PRO A 150 15.81 -5.16 -9.17
N VAL A 151 14.72 -4.39 -9.16
CA VAL A 151 14.38 -3.50 -8.04
C VAL A 151 13.92 -4.31 -6.84
N PHE A 152 13.15 -5.37 -7.06
CA PHE A 152 12.74 -6.31 -6.01
C PHE A 152 13.93 -7.13 -5.50
N GLU A 153 14.83 -7.60 -6.35
CA GLU A 153 16.09 -8.19 -5.92
C GLU A 153 16.85 -7.30 -4.94
N ARG A 154 16.98 -6.00 -5.28
CA ARG A 154 17.62 -5.01 -4.40
C ARG A 154 16.87 -4.83 -3.09
N LEU A 155 15.54 -4.78 -3.12
CA LEU A 155 14.69 -4.70 -1.93
C LEU A 155 14.88 -5.93 -1.02
N LEU A 156 14.72 -7.13 -1.57
CA LEU A 156 14.79 -8.40 -0.86
C LEU A 156 16.17 -8.64 -0.24
N ASN A 157 17.25 -8.23 -0.92
CA ASN A 157 18.60 -8.26 -0.36
C ASN A 157 18.77 -7.38 0.90
N ASN A 158 17.94 -6.36 1.07
CA ASN A 158 17.91 -5.57 2.31
C ASN A 158 17.18 -6.27 3.45
N LEU A 159 16.37 -7.30 3.18
CA LEU A 159 15.63 -8.08 4.17
C LEU A 159 16.42 -9.27 4.71
N VAL A 160 17.41 -9.76 3.95
CA VAL A 160 18.19 -10.95 4.32
C VAL A 160 18.83 -10.77 5.70
N GLY A 161 18.48 -11.67 6.62
CA GLY A 161 19.01 -11.72 7.98
C GLY A 161 18.35 -10.76 8.97
N LEU A 162 17.40 -9.92 8.55
CA LEU A 162 16.64 -9.07 9.47
C LEU A 162 15.62 -9.88 10.24
N LYS A 163 15.54 -9.65 11.55
CA LYS A 163 14.54 -10.24 12.45
C LYS A 163 13.46 -9.21 12.80
N ALA A 164 12.30 -9.70 13.23
CA ALA A 164 11.22 -8.85 13.71
C ALA A 164 11.71 -7.86 14.79
N GLY A 165 11.37 -6.57 14.62
CA GLY A 165 11.82 -5.46 15.47
C GLY A 165 13.13 -4.81 15.02
N GLU A 166 13.88 -5.42 14.10
CA GLU A 166 15.10 -4.84 13.55
C GLU A 166 14.81 -3.88 12.39
N LYS A 167 15.73 -2.95 12.18
CA LYS A 167 15.70 -2.00 11.06
C LYS A 167 17.05 -1.89 10.38
N LYS A 168 17.04 -1.63 9.08
CA LYS A 168 18.24 -1.43 8.27
C LYS A 168 18.04 -0.27 7.30
N SER A 169 19.04 0.60 7.21
CA SER A 169 19.04 1.68 6.22
C SER A 169 19.13 1.10 4.82
N VAL A 170 18.35 1.66 3.90
CA VAL A 170 18.35 1.30 2.48
C VAL A 170 19.14 2.35 1.71
N ASN A 171 20.22 1.93 1.05
CA ASN A 171 21.07 2.80 0.23
C ASN A 171 21.61 2.01 -0.98
N PRO A 172 21.38 2.46 -2.23
CA PRO A 172 20.55 3.62 -2.62
C PRO A 172 19.08 3.44 -2.23
N VAL A 173 18.38 4.55 -2.03
CA VAL A 173 16.92 4.54 -1.80
C VAL A 173 16.20 3.89 -2.99
N ILE A 174 15.10 3.22 -2.71
CA ILE A 174 14.22 2.59 -3.70
C ILE A 174 13.09 3.57 -4.00
N LYS A 175 13.09 4.12 -5.21
CA LYS A 175 12.02 4.98 -5.69
C LYS A 175 10.82 4.14 -6.08
N LEU A 176 9.62 4.66 -5.83
CA LEU A 176 8.39 3.99 -6.23
C LEU A 176 8.30 3.90 -7.77
N SER A 177 8.79 4.93 -8.47
CA SER A 177 8.87 5.00 -9.94
C SER A 177 9.80 3.95 -10.56
N GLU A 178 10.69 3.32 -9.78
CA GLU A 178 11.54 2.22 -10.28
C GLU A 178 10.76 0.91 -10.41
N PHE A 179 9.70 0.69 -9.63
CA PHE A 179 8.99 -0.59 -9.58
C PHE A 179 7.49 -0.53 -9.86
N LEU A 180 6.84 0.62 -9.66
CA LEU A 180 5.43 0.78 -10.02
C LEU A 180 5.25 0.75 -11.55
N PRO A 181 4.06 0.37 -12.04
CA PRO A 181 3.71 0.50 -13.44
C PRO A 181 4.01 1.91 -13.97
N ARG A 182 4.54 1.98 -15.20
CA ARG A 182 4.87 3.28 -15.83
C ARG A 182 3.62 4.09 -16.14
N ASN A 183 2.52 3.40 -16.45
CA ASN A 183 1.25 4.04 -16.77
C ASN A 183 0.37 4.20 -15.54
N LEU A 184 0.41 5.38 -14.92
CA LEU A 184 -0.43 5.73 -13.77
C LEU A 184 -1.76 6.39 -14.17
N SER A 185 -2.25 6.18 -15.40
CA SER A 185 -3.54 6.72 -15.88
C SER A 185 -4.71 5.76 -15.73
N LYS A 186 -4.45 4.46 -15.49
CA LYS A 186 -5.49 3.44 -15.31
C LYS A 186 -5.45 2.90 -13.89
N TYR A 187 -6.52 3.13 -13.16
CA TYR A 187 -6.65 2.75 -11.77
C TYR A 187 -8.11 2.69 -11.34
N TYR A 188 -8.35 1.98 -10.25
CA TYR A 188 -9.60 1.99 -9.50
C TYR A 188 -9.45 2.91 -8.31
N THR A 189 -10.51 3.60 -7.89
CA THR A 189 -10.45 4.45 -6.70
C THR A 189 -11.75 4.42 -5.91
N TYR A 190 -11.63 4.46 -4.58
CA TYR A 190 -12.76 4.48 -3.66
C TYR A 190 -12.33 5.05 -2.28
N PRO A 191 -13.25 5.66 -1.50
CA PRO A 191 -12.99 5.97 -0.10
C PRO A 191 -13.06 4.69 0.75
N GLY A 192 -12.09 4.51 1.65
CA GLY A 192 -12.00 3.32 2.49
C GLY A 192 -11.22 3.57 3.78
N SER A 193 -10.65 2.49 4.32
CA SER A 193 -9.95 2.51 5.61
C SER A 193 -8.51 2.03 5.52
N LEU A 194 -7.79 2.16 6.63
CA LEU A 194 -6.63 1.32 6.89
C LEU A 194 -7.07 -0.16 6.96
N THR A 195 -6.25 -1.09 6.46
CA THR A 195 -6.51 -2.54 6.50
C THR A 195 -5.97 -3.21 7.77
N THR A 196 -5.42 -2.42 8.68
CA THR A 196 -4.97 -2.85 10.01
C THR A 196 -5.44 -1.84 11.06
N PRO A 197 -5.53 -2.25 12.35
CA PRO A 197 -5.90 -1.36 13.43
C PRO A 197 -5.11 -0.04 13.44
N PRO A 198 -5.78 1.11 13.67
CA PRO A 198 -7.14 1.22 14.18
C PRO A 198 -8.25 1.07 13.12
N CYS A 199 -7.93 0.76 11.86
CA CYS A 199 -8.92 0.60 10.78
C CYS A 199 -9.72 1.88 10.46
N SER A 200 -9.14 3.04 10.70
CA SER A 200 -9.81 4.33 10.51
C SER A 200 -10.18 4.57 9.04
N GLU A 201 -11.42 5.00 8.80
CA GLU A 201 -11.99 5.36 7.48
C GLU A 201 -11.49 6.72 6.99
N CYS A 202 -10.19 6.81 6.75
CA CYS A 202 -9.46 8.03 6.42
C CYS A 202 -8.67 7.94 5.11
N VAL A 203 -8.92 6.90 4.31
CA VAL A 203 -8.08 6.54 3.16
C VAL A 203 -8.84 6.76 1.86
N THR A 204 -8.24 7.52 0.93
CA THR A 204 -8.58 7.42 -0.48
C THR A 204 -7.73 6.33 -1.12
N TRP A 205 -8.33 5.21 -1.49
CA TRP A 205 -7.63 4.12 -2.15
C TRP A 205 -7.50 4.38 -3.64
N ILE A 206 -6.34 4.04 -4.18
CA ILE A 206 -6.04 4.06 -5.60
C ILE A 206 -5.34 2.75 -5.93
N ILE A 207 -5.99 1.85 -6.68
CA ILE A 207 -5.43 0.55 -7.06
C ILE A 207 -5.07 0.59 -8.53
N LEU A 208 -3.78 0.45 -8.86
CA LEU A 208 -3.32 0.43 -10.24
C LEU A 208 -3.85 -0.81 -10.97
N ASP A 209 -4.31 -0.60 -12.20
CA ASP A 209 -4.85 -1.69 -13.04
C ASP A 209 -3.74 -2.60 -13.58
N GLU A 210 -2.60 -2.01 -13.93
CA GLU A 210 -1.43 -2.76 -14.40
C GLU A 210 -0.67 -3.37 -13.20
N PRO A 211 -0.35 -4.66 -13.21
CA PRO A 211 0.39 -5.29 -12.13
C PRO A 211 1.91 -5.06 -12.28
N ILE A 212 2.61 -5.21 -11.16
CA ILE A 212 4.07 -5.34 -11.13
C ILE A 212 4.41 -6.80 -11.39
N LEU A 213 5.33 -7.06 -12.32
CA LEU A 213 5.81 -8.41 -12.60
C LEU A 213 7.04 -8.72 -11.73
N ILE A 214 7.01 -9.88 -11.07
CA ILE A 214 8.10 -10.47 -10.28
C ILE A 214 8.30 -11.94 -10.67
N SER A 215 9.52 -12.47 -10.56
CA SER A 215 9.74 -13.91 -10.79
C SER A 215 9.21 -14.74 -9.61
N GLN A 216 8.98 -16.04 -9.82
CA GLN A 216 8.60 -16.95 -8.72
C GLN A 216 9.64 -17.05 -7.58
N ASN A 217 10.91 -16.79 -7.86
CA ASN A 217 11.97 -16.82 -6.83
C ASN A 217 11.99 -15.58 -5.93
N GLN A 218 11.37 -14.50 -6.40
CA GLN A 218 11.27 -13.22 -5.69
C GLN A 218 9.97 -13.18 -4.90
#